data_AF-A0A925BIW8-F1
#
_entry.id   AF-A0A925BIW8-F1
#
_cell.length_a   1.000
_cell.length_b   1.000
_cell.length_c   1.000
_cell.angle_alpha   90.00
_cell.angle_beta   90.00
_cell.angle_gamma   90.00
#
_symmetry.space_group_name_H-M   'P 1'
#
loop_
_entity.id
_entity.type
_entity.pdbx_description
1 polymer ?
#
loop_
_entity_poly.entity_id
_entity_poly.type
_entity_poly.pdbx_seq_one_letter_code
_entity_poly.pdbx_strand_id
1 'polypeptide(L)' 'MTESLDDILDDLFHGCAFAAFVEQAAVTGGSPCLEATRRLAYRYYEDALAARQRRSE' A
#
# COMPACT_ATOMS: atom_id res chain seq x y z
N MET A 1 -12.83 -9.70 -20.33
CA MET A 1 -13.20 -8.79 -19.22
C MET A 1 -12.41 -9.26 -18.00
N THR A 2 -11.13 -8.90 -17.94
CA THR A 2 -10.17 -9.27 -16.88
C THR A 2 -9.98 -8.08 -15.96
N GLU A 3 -11.08 -7.55 -15.43
CA GLU A 3 -11.13 -6.37 -14.55
C GLU A 3 -10.99 -6.73 -13.05
N SER A 4 -10.64 -7.98 -12.71
CA SER A 4 -10.97 -8.51 -11.37
C SER A 4 -9.77 -8.80 -10.47
N LEU A 5 -8.54 -8.62 -10.94
CA LEU A 5 -7.35 -8.79 -10.09
C LEU A 5 -6.48 -7.54 -10.09
N ASP A 6 -6.26 -6.94 -11.25
CA ASP A 6 -5.47 -5.70 -11.38
C ASP A 6 -6.16 -4.54 -10.65
N ASP A 7 -7.49 -4.39 -10.79
CA ASP A 7 -8.29 -3.35 -10.12
C ASP A 7 -8.32 -3.50 -8.58
N ILE A 8 -8.33 -4.75 -8.07
CA ILE A 8 -8.26 -5.01 -6.62
C ILE A 8 -6.84 -4.76 -6.09
N LEU A 9 -5.81 -5.14 -6.85
CA LEU A 9 -4.42 -4.83 -6.49
C LEU A 9 -4.18 -3.32 -6.55
N ASP A 10 -4.81 -2.64 -7.49
CA ASP A 10 -4.82 -1.18 -7.61
C ASP A 10 -5.46 -0.55 -6.38
N ASP A 11 -6.65 -0.98 -5.95
CA ASP A 11 -7.34 -0.42 -4.78
C ASP A 11 -6.55 -0.66 -3.47
N LEU A 12 -5.97 -1.85 -3.31
CA LEU A 12 -5.20 -2.22 -2.11
C LEU A 12 -3.84 -1.51 -2.06
N PHE A 13 -3.18 -1.40 -3.21
CA PHE A 13 -1.92 -0.66 -3.34
C PHE A 13 -2.14 0.85 -3.16
N HIS A 14 -3.20 1.41 -3.73
CA HIS A 14 -3.58 2.82 -3.53
C HIS A 14 -3.92 3.11 -2.07
N GLY A 15 -4.66 2.21 -1.40
CA GLY A 15 -4.91 2.31 0.04
C GLY A 15 -3.62 2.28 0.87
N CYS A 16 -2.71 1.36 0.55
CA CYS A 16 -1.41 1.25 1.22
C CYS A 16 -0.51 2.47 0.94
N ALA A 17 -0.52 2.99 -0.29
CA ALA A 17 0.23 4.17 -0.69
C ALA A 17 -0.29 5.43 0.01
N PHE A 18 -1.61 5.58 0.14
CA PHE A 18 -2.22 6.67 0.87
C PHE A 18 -1.92 6.60 2.38
N ALA A 19 -2.04 5.42 2.99
CA ALA A 19 -1.69 5.22 4.39
C ALA A 19 -0.22 5.56 4.67
N ALA A 20 0.70 5.07 3.83
CA ALA A 20 2.12 5.40 3.90
C ALA A 20 2.40 6.90 3.74
N PHE A 21 1.70 7.56 2.82
CA PHE A 21 1.84 9.00 2.58
C PHE A 21 1.39 9.81 3.79
N VAL A 22 0.23 9.48 4.37
CA VAL A 22 -0.32 10.16 5.55
C VAL A 22 0.57 9.94 6.76
N GLU A 23 1.02 8.71 7.01
CA GLU A 23 1.92 8.40 8.13
C GLU A 23 3.23 9.17 8.00
N GLN A 24 3.81 9.21 6.81
CA GLN A 24 5.07 9.89 6.59
C GLN A 24 4.93 11.42 6.63
N ALA A 25 3.81 11.96 6.16
CA ALA A 25 3.49 13.39 6.30
C ALA A 25 3.31 13.77 7.77
N ALA A 26 2.66 12.91 8.57
CA ALA A 26 2.47 13.12 9.99
C ALA A 26 3.79 13.07 10.79
N VAL A 27 4.69 12.13 10.45
CA VAL A 27 6.01 12.01 11.10
C VAL A 27 6.94 13.16 10.72
N THR A 28 6.92 13.57 9.45
CA THR A 28 7.86 14.59 8.94
C THR A 28 7.34 16.02 9.16
N GLY A 29 6.05 16.19 9.46
CA GLY A 29 5.40 17.50 9.62
C GLY A 29 5.41 18.34 8.33
N GLY A 30 5.62 17.70 7.17
CA GLY A 30 5.87 18.33 5.88
C GLY A 30 5.73 17.34 4.73
N SER A 31 6.14 17.74 3.52
CA SER A 31 6.01 16.90 2.33
C SER A 31 6.74 15.57 2.51
N PRO A 32 6.04 14.42 2.45
CA PRO A 32 6.68 13.14 2.64
C PRO A 32 7.65 12.85 1.48
N CYS A 33 8.72 12.13 1.79
CA CYS A 33 9.70 11.74 0.79
C CYS A 33 9.10 10.64 -0.10
N LEU A 34 8.94 10.93 -1.40
CA LEU A 34 8.34 10.02 -2.37
C LEU A 34 8.96 8.61 -2.34
N GLU A 35 10.29 8.51 -2.25
CA GLU A 35 10.97 7.22 -2.16
C GLU A 35 10.65 6.47 -0.86
N ALA A 36 10.66 7.18 0.27
CA ALA A 36 10.38 6.56 1.56
C ALA A 36 8.90 6.13 1.64
N THR A 37 7.98 6.95 1.14
CA THR A 37 6.54 6.63 1.06
C THR A 37 6.30 5.41 0.17
N ARG A 38 6.95 5.37 -1.00
CA ARG A 38 6.86 4.22 -1.92
C ARG A 38 7.35 2.94 -1.24
N ARG A 39 8.48 3.00 -0.53
CA ARG A 39 9.04 1.83 0.17
C ARG A 39 8.11 1.31 1.28
N LEU A 40 7.46 2.22 2.00
CA LEU A 40 6.47 1.89 3.03
C LEU A 40 5.19 1.30 2.43
N ALA A 41 4.71 1.88 1.33
CA ALA A 41 3.55 1.38 0.58
C ALA A 41 3.76 -0.06 0.08
N TYR A 42 4.92 -0.35 -0.52
CA TYR A 42 5.26 -1.72 -0.94
C TYR A 42 5.27 -2.69 0.25
N ARG A 43 5.81 -2.29 1.39
CA ARG A 43 5.84 -3.13 2.57
C ARG A 43 4.45 -3.45 3.12
N TYR A 44 3.55 -2.46 3.15
CA TYR A 44 2.15 -2.71 3.52
C TYR A 44 1.43 -3.59 2.51
N TYR A 45 1.69 -3.39 1.22
CA TYR A 45 1.13 -4.21 0.17
C TYR A 45 1.58 -5.68 0.28
N GLU A 46 2.87 -5.94 0.49
CA GLU A 46 3.41 -7.29 0.68
C GLU A 46 2.82 -7.96 1.93
N ASP A 47 2.70 -7.24 3.04
CA ASP A 47 2.08 -7.77 4.28
C ASP A 47 0.60 -8.11 4.09
N ALA A 48 -0.16 -7.21 3.44
CA ALA A 48 -1.57 -7.41 3.17
C ALA A 48 -1.79 -8.55 2.15
N LEU A 49 -0.90 -8.70 1.16
CA LEU A 49 -0.90 -9.81 0.23
C LEU A 49 -0.61 -11.14 0.95
N ALA A 50 0.38 -11.16 1.84
CA ALA A 50 0.69 -12.33 2.66
C ALA A 50 -0.46 -12.69 3.62
N ALA A 51 -1.13 -11.69 4.20
CA ALA A 51 -2.32 -11.90 5.01
C ALA A 51 -3.50 -12.45 4.20
N ARG A 52 -3.66 -11.99 2.94
CA ARG A 52 -4.69 -12.49 2.03
C ARG A 52 -4.42 -13.93 1.60
N GLN A 53 -3.16 -14.29 1.31
CA GLN A 53 -2.79 -15.68 0.98
C GLN A 53 -3.03 -16.62 2.16
N ARG A 54 -2.65 -16.22 3.38
CA ARG A 54 -2.91 -17.01 4.61
C ARG A 54 -4.39 -17.23 4.93
N ARG A 55 -5.30 -16.40 4.39
CA ARG A 55 -6.76 -16.57 4.55
C ARG A 55 -7.39 -17.46 3.49
N SER A 56 -6.63 -17.86 2.47
CA SER A 56 -7.10 -18.71 1.38
C SER A 56 -6.70 -20.19 1.55
N GLU A 57 -6.06 -20.54 2.66
CA GLU A 57 -5.69 -21.91 3.07
C GLU A 57 -6.67 -22.47 4.12
#